data_AF-A0A7C4CGY9-F1
#
_entry.id   AF-A0A7C4CGY9-F1
#
_cell.length_a   1.000
_cell.length_b   1.000
_cell.length_c   1.000
_cell.angle_alpha   90.00
_cell.angle_beta   90.00
_cell.angle_gamma   90.00
#
_symmetry.space_group_name_H-M   'P 1'
#
loop_
_entity.id
_entity.type
_entity.pdbx_description
1 polymer ?
#
loop_
_entity_poly.entity_id
_entity_poly.type
_entity_poly.pdbx_seq_one_letter_code
_entity_poly.pdbx_strand_id
1 'polypeptide(L)'
;MFVISDFIRVERMPGFSCKLCAQCCKDRIIVLYDKDIERLLKAGFSDFYEEAGELELRLTGAKYKMKLKENGECIFLKDDKCIAYEYRPDTCRRYPFIVGEDFILASISCPGIKWDEEGDAEPFRGPSEEISKVLKRIVKI
;
A
#
# COMPACT_ATOMS: atom_id res chain seq x y z
N MET A 1 -4.29 20.42 5.56
CA MET A 1 -3.51 19.27 5.08
C MET A 1 -4.22 18.02 5.58
N PHE A 2 -4.92 17.30 4.71
CA PHE A 2 -5.58 16.05 5.10
C PHE A 2 -4.52 14.95 5.17
N VAL A 3 -4.21 14.51 6.38
CA VAL A 3 -3.19 13.49 6.67
C VAL A 3 -3.96 12.20 6.97
N ILE A 4 -4.11 11.32 5.97
CA ILE A 4 -4.75 9.99 6.13
C ILE A 4 -3.74 8.99 6.74
N SER A 5 -2.46 9.38 6.80
CA SER A 5 -1.27 8.64 7.25
C SER A 5 -0.04 9.49 6.89
N ASP A 6 1.14 8.91 6.73
CA ASP A 6 2.35 9.55 6.19
C ASP A 6 2.26 9.96 4.70
N PHE A 7 1.07 10.09 4.11
CA PHE A 7 0.88 10.45 2.71
C PHE A 7 0.54 11.93 2.53
N ILE A 8 1.20 12.57 1.56
CA ILE A 8 0.90 13.95 1.11
C ILE A 8 0.45 13.95 -0.35
N ARG A 9 -0.38 14.92 -0.72
CA ARG A 9 -0.70 15.17 -2.14
C ARG A 9 0.48 15.84 -2.82
N VAL A 10 0.81 15.37 -4.02
CA VAL A 10 1.83 15.97 -4.89
C VAL A 10 1.22 16.34 -6.23
N GLU A 11 1.73 17.39 -6.86
CA GLU A 11 1.28 17.86 -8.17
C GLU A 11 1.90 17.07 -9.32
N ARG A 12 3.13 16.58 -9.11
CA ARG A 12 3.89 15.76 -10.07
C ARG A 12 4.37 14.47 -9.41
N MET A 13 4.51 13.41 -10.20
CA MET A 13 5.01 12.13 -9.72
C MET A 13 6.52 12.25 -9.43
N PRO A 14 6.98 12.05 -8.18
CA PRO A 14 8.41 12.05 -7.89
C PRO A 14 9.06 10.77 -8.41
N GLY A 15 10.36 10.81 -8.66
CA GLY A 15 11.15 9.62 -8.98
C GLY A 15 11.10 8.59 -7.84
N PHE A 16 11.28 7.32 -8.17
CA PHE A 16 11.28 6.25 -7.17
C PHE A 16 12.28 5.14 -7.47
N SER A 17 13.02 4.74 -6.43
CA SER A 17 13.90 3.58 -6.45
C SER A 17 13.83 2.86 -5.11
N CYS A 18 13.20 1.68 -5.10
CA CYS A 18 13.09 0.86 -3.90
C CYS A 18 14.48 0.53 -3.34
N LYS A 19 14.70 0.80 -2.05
CA LYS A 19 15.96 0.53 -1.35
C LYS A 19 16.05 -0.87 -0.73
N LEU A 20 15.02 -1.70 -0.91
CA LEU A 20 14.90 -3.02 -0.27
C LEU A 20 15.13 -2.99 1.25
N CYS A 21 14.64 -1.92 1.90
CA CYS A 21 14.91 -1.62 3.31
C CYS A 21 13.86 -2.18 4.30
N ALA A 22 12.90 -2.97 3.82
CA ALA A 22 11.79 -3.53 4.59
C ALA A 22 10.86 -2.52 5.32
N GLN A 23 11.05 -1.21 5.19
CA GLN A 23 10.23 -0.19 5.88
C GLN A 23 8.74 -0.23 5.51
N CYS A 24 8.39 -0.73 4.32
CA CYS A 24 6.99 -0.94 3.94
C CYS A 24 6.33 -2.14 4.66
N CYS A 25 7.12 -3.00 5.30
CA CYS A 25 6.67 -4.19 6.03
C CYS A 25 6.66 -4.00 7.56
N LYS A 26 6.90 -2.79 8.06
CA LYS A 26 6.97 -2.48 9.50
C LYS A 26 5.95 -1.39 9.84
N ASP A 27 5.17 -1.60 10.90
CA ASP A 27 4.23 -0.63 11.48
C ASP A 27 3.24 -0.01 10.47
N ARG A 28 2.76 -0.81 9.50
CA ARG A 28 1.84 -0.37 8.46
C ARG A 28 0.66 -1.30 8.31
N ILE A 29 -0.51 -0.70 8.11
CA ILE A 29 -1.72 -1.43 7.77
C ILE A 29 -1.68 -1.77 6.27
N ILE A 30 -1.62 -3.07 5.97
CA ILE A 30 -1.70 -3.58 4.60
C ILE A 30 -3.11 -4.09 4.39
N VAL A 31 -3.97 -3.24 3.82
CA VAL A 31 -5.33 -3.66 3.47
C VAL A 31 -5.33 -4.62 2.27
N LEU A 32 -6.26 -5.56 2.27
CA LEU A 32 -6.39 -6.64 1.31
C LEU A 32 -7.78 -6.63 0.66
N TYR A 33 -7.79 -6.62 -0.66
CA TYR A 33 -8.99 -6.85 -1.46
C TYR A 33 -9.14 -8.34 -1.78
N ASP A 34 -10.32 -8.76 -2.22
CA ASP A 34 -10.62 -10.18 -2.49
C ASP A 34 -9.60 -10.80 -3.49
N LYS A 35 -9.18 -10.04 -4.51
CA LYS A 35 -8.14 -10.45 -5.46
C LYS A 35 -6.75 -10.65 -4.83
N ASP A 36 -6.43 -9.92 -3.75
CA ASP A 36 -5.18 -10.07 -3.03
C ASP A 36 -5.16 -11.41 -2.28
N ILE A 37 -6.27 -11.71 -1.60
CA ILE A 37 -6.45 -12.95 -0.85
C ILE A 37 -6.41 -14.13 -1.80
N GLU A 38 -7.17 -14.10 -2.90
CA GLU A 38 -7.19 -15.17 -3.90
C GLU A 38 -5.78 -15.45 -4.45
N ARG A 39 -5.04 -14.40 -4.79
CA ARG A 39 -3.66 -14.50 -5.28
C ARG A 39 -2.73 -15.16 -4.27
N LEU A 40 -2.81 -14.77 -3.00
CA LEU A 40 -1.94 -15.30 -1.95
C LEU A 40 -2.31 -16.74 -1.57
N LEU A 41 -3.60 -17.08 -1.52
CA LEU A 41 -4.06 -18.45 -1.31
C LEU A 41 -3.60 -19.38 -2.43
N LYS A 42 -3.71 -18.96 -3.70
CA LYS A 42 -3.21 -19.71 -4.87
C LYS A 42 -1.70 -19.91 -4.84
N ALA A 43 -0.95 -19.00 -4.22
CA ALA A 43 0.48 -19.13 -4.01
C ALA A 43 0.86 -20.05 -2.84
N GLY A 44 -0.13 -20.61 -2.13
CA GLY A 44 0.08 -21.55 -1.02
C GLY A 44 0.24 -20.90 0.35
N PHE A 45 0.01 -19.59 0.47
CA PHE A 45 -0.02 -18.93 1.78
C PHE A 45 -1.35 -19.16 2.48
N SER A 46 -1.31 -19.31 3.80
CA SER A 46 -2.48 -19.47 4.67
C SER A 46 -2.30 -18.65 5.94
N ASP A 47 -3.40 -18.39 6.65
CA ASP A 47 -3.39 -17.71 7.96
C ASP A 47 -2.68 -16.34 7.98
N PHE A 48 -2.72 -15.60 6.87
CA PHE A 48 -1.99 -14.35 6.71
C PHE A 48 -2.85 -13.09 6.88
N TYR A 49 -4.17 -13.22 7.00
CA TYR A 49 -5.09 -12.07 7.03
C TYR A 49 -6.15 -12.19 8.12
N GLU A 50 -6.75 -11.05 8.45
CA GLU A 50 -7.83 -10.90 9.41
C GLU A 50 -8.82 -9.83 8.93
N GLU A 51 -9.98 -9.71 9.59
CA GLU A 51 -10.95 -8.67 9.28
C GLU A 51 -10.36 -7.27 9.55
N ALA A 52 -10.62 -6.35 8.63
CA ALA A 52 -10.31 -4.95 8.82
C ALA A 52 -11.32 -4.31 9.78
N GLY A 53 -10.86 -3.38 10.61
CA GLY A 53 -11.72 -2.58 11.45
C GLY A 53 -12.62 -1.64 10.64
N GLU A 54 -13.68 -1.13 11.27
CA GLU A 54 -14.69 -0.30 10.62
C GLU A 54 -14.08 0.94 9.92
N LEU A 55 -13.11 1.59 10.56
CA LEU A 55 -12.43 2.76 9.98
C LEU A 55 -11.60 2.39 8.75
N GLU A 56 -10.88 1.26 8.78
CA GLU A 56 -10.07 0.77 7.67
C GLU A 56 -10.97 0.43 6.48
N LEU A 57 -12.08 -0.29 6.72
CA LEU A 57 -13.10 -0.57 5.72
C LEU A 57 -13.68 0.71 5.12
N ARG A 58 -14.06 1.67 5.96
CA ARG A 58 -14.65 2.94 5.51
C ARG A 58 -13.66 3.75 4.65
N LEU A 59 -12.39 3.81 5.03
CA LEU A 59 -11.38 4.63 4.35
C LEU A 59 -10.78 3.96 3.12
N THR A 60 -10.83 2.63 3.02
CA THR A 60 -10.10 1.90 1.96
C THR A 60 -10.98 1.00 1.11
N GLY A 61 -12.20 0.70 1.56
CA GLY A 61 -13.11 -0.26 0.93
C GLY A 61 -12.71 -1.73 1.13
N ALA A 62 -11.59 -2.01 1.80
CA ALA A 62 -11.11 -3.36 2.04
C ALA A 62 -11.72 -3.96 3.29
N LYS A 63 -12.23 -5.19 3.18
CA LYS A 63 -12.81 -5.94 4.32
C LYS A 63 -11.77 -6.65 5.17
N TYR A 64 -10.57 -6.81 4.64
CA TYR A 64 -9.50 -7.58 5.27
C TYR A 64 -8.21 -6.79 5.29
N LYS A 65 -7.31 -7.20 6.19
CA LYS A 65 -5.95 -6.70 6.26
C LYS A 65 -4.97 -7.83 6.55
N MET A 66 -3.71 -7.60 6.19
CA MET A 66 -2.61 -8.48 6.54
C MET A 66 -2.43 -8.52 8.05
N LYS A 67 -2.24 -9.71 8.60
CA LYS A 67 -1.82 -9.88 9.99
C LYS A 67 -0.42 -9.30 10.19
N LEU A 68 -0.24 -8.70 11.36
CA LEU A 68 1.07 -8.30 11.85
C LEU A 68 1.50 -9.26 12.96
N LYS A 69 2.81 -9.45 13.08
CA LYS A 69 3.42 -10.06 14.26
C LYS A 69 3.28 -9.11 15.46
N GLU A 70 3.49 -9.63 16.67
CA GLU A 70 3.42 -8.84 17.90
C GLU A 70 4.35 -7.62 17.93
N ASN A 71 5.47 -7.69 17.20
CA ASN A 71 6.44 -6.60 17.07
C ASN A 71 6.10 -5.57 15.98
N GLY A 72 4.90 -5.60 15.39
CA GLY A 72 4.46 -4.66 14.35
C GLY A 72 4.94 -4.98 12.94
N GLU A 73 5.70 -6.07 12.75
CA GLU A 73 6.13 -6.51 11.43
C GLU A 73 5.05 -7.26 10.67
N CYS A 74 5.02 -7.13 9.35
CA CYS A 74 4.21 -7.95 8.47
C CYS A 74 4.52 -9.45 8.67
N ILE A 75 3.49 -10.29 8.66
CA ILE A 75 3.63 -11.76 8.80
C ILE A 75 4.56 -12.38 7.74
N PHE A 76 4.68 -11.76 6.56
CA PHE A 76 5.57 -12.20 5.48
C PHE A 76 6.99 -11.62 5.54
N LEU A 77 7.32 -10.80 6.54
CA LEU A 77 8.68 -10.28 6.70
C LEU A 77 9.58 -11.34 7.37
N LYS A 78 10.67 -11.70 6.70
CA LYS A 78 11.70 -12.60 7.22
C LYS A 78 13.07 -12.12 6.75
N ASP A 79 14.02 -11.94 7.68
CA ASP A 79 15.39 -11.49 7.39
C ASP A 79 15.43 -10.22 6.51
N ASP A 80 14.61 -9.22 6.86
CA ASP A 80 14.37 -7.98 6.10
C ASP A 80 13.92 -8.18 4.63
N LYS A 81 13.36 -9.35 4.30
CA LYS A 81 12.81 -9.68 2.97
C LYS A 81 11.37 -10.16 3.07
N CYS A 82 10.57 -9.79 2.08
CA CYS A 82 9.20 -10.29 1.96
C CYS A 82 9.21 -11.67 1.30
N ILE A 83 8.75 -12.70 2.00
CA ILE A 83 8.68 -14.06 1.44
C ILE A 83 7.60 -14.22 0.36
N ALA A 84 6.65 -13.28 0.28
CA ALA A 84 5.57 -13.25 -0.70
C ALA A 84 5.78 -12.15 -1.78
N TYR A 85 7.03 -11.77 -2.07
CA TYR A 85 7.34 -10.57 -2.89
C TYR A 85 6.70 -10.59 -4.28
N GLU A 86 6.70 -11.73 -4.97
CA GLU A 86 6.09 -11.89 -6.30
C GLU A 86 4.54 -11.79 -6.23
N TYR A 87 3.97 -12.24 -5.12
CA TYR A 87 2.53 -12.31 -4.89
C TYR A 87 1.99 -11.13 -4.07
N ARG A 88 2.79 -10.08 -3.88
CA ARG A 88 2.46 -8.90 -3.06
C ARG A 88 1.00 -8.46 -3.23
N PRO A 89 0.32 -8.02 -2.18
CA PRO A 89 -0.97 -7.33 -2.32
C PRO A 89 -0.85 -6.04 -3.12
N ASP A 90 -1.97 -5.51 -3.58
CA ASP A 90 -2.03 -4.26 -4.31
C ASP A 90 -1.56 -3.08 -3.45
N THR A 91 -1.88 -3.06 -2.15
CA THR A 91 -1.31 -2.11 -1.18
C THR A 91 0.22 -2.12 -1.17
N CYS A 92 0.84 -3.30 -1.29
CA CYS A 92 2.29 -3.45 -1.31
C CYS A 92 2.91 -3.13 -2.67
N ARG A 93 2.18 -3.28 -3.77
CA ARG A 93 2.64 -2.90 -5.12
C ARG A 93 2.55 -1.40 -5.37
N ARG A 94 1.50 -0.74 -4.85
CA ARG A 94 1.35 0.71 -5.02
C ARG A 94 2.31 1.51 -4.16
N TYR A 95 2.72 1.00 -2.99
CA TYR A 95 3.62 1.73 -2.10
C TYR A 95 4.94 2.09 -2.81
N PRO A 96 5.38 3.37 -2.75
CA PRO A 96 4.99 4.41 -1.79
C PRO A 96 3.93 5.40 -2.29
N PHE A 97 3.17 5.06 -3.33
CA PHE A 97 2.22 5.95 -3.97
C PHE A 97 0.78 5.46 -3.89
N ILE A 98 -0.14 6.42 -4.03
CA ILE A 98 -1.53 6.16 -4.42
C ILE A 98 -1.82 7.04 -5.63
N VAL A 99 -2.10 6.41 -6.76
CA VAL A 99 -2.35 7.12 -8.00
C VAL A 99 -3.83 7.04 -8.34
N GLY A 100 -4.49 8.19 -8.29
CA GLY A 100 -5.85 8.39 -8.79
C GLY A 100 -5.85 8.91 -10.22
N GLU A 101 -7.04 9.26 -10.70
CA GLU A 101 -7.20 9.95 -11.99
C GLU A 101 -6.60 11.36 -11.94
N ASP A 102 -6.99 12.15 -10.92
CA ASP A 102 -6.66 13.58 -10.81
C ASP A 102 -5.79 13.91 -9.57
N PHE A 103 -5.24 12.87 -8.92
CA PHE A 103 -4.40 13.06 -7.74
C PHE A 103 -3.31 12.00 -7.63
N ILE A 104 -2.22 12.40 -7.00
CA ILE A 104 -1.14 11.51 -6.57
C ILE A 104 -0.91 11.78 -5.09
N LEU A 105 -0.88 10.71 -4.30
CA LEU A 105 -0.42 10.74 -2.92
C LEU A 105 0.91 10.02 -2.81
N ALA A 106 1.85 10.59 -2.05
CA ALA A 106 3.19 10.04 -1.84
C ALA A 106 3.50 9.93 -0.34
N SER A 107 4.05 8.78 0.08
CA SER A 107 4.48 8.54 1.47
C SER A 107 5.77 9.31 1.79
N ILE A 108 5.70 10.27 2.70
CA ILE A 108 6.87 11.10 3.10
C ILE A 108 7.95 10.30 3.82
N SER A 109 7.61 9.14 4.38
CA SER A 109 8.56 8.33 5.12
C SER A 109 9.26 7.28 4.26
N CYS A 110 8.97 7.20 2.95
CA CYS A 110 9.65 6.25 2.08
C CYS A 110 11.04 6.79 1.67
N PRO A 111 12.16 6.14 2.06
CA PRO A 111 13.50 6.59 1.68
C PRO A 111 13.84 6.32 0.20
N GLY A 112 12.93 5.65 -0.54
CA GLY A 112 13.09 5.38 -1.96
C GLY A 112 12.57 6.49 -2.88
N ILE A 113 11.81 7.46 -2.34
CA ILE A 113 11.31 8.59 -3.13
C ILE A 113 12.44 9.58 -3.38
N LYS A 114 12.51 10.08 -4.61
CA LYS A 114 13.43 11.10 -5.07
C LYS A 114 12.62 12.35 -5.45
N TRP A 115 12.56 13.31 -4.53
CA TRP A 115 11.66 14.47 -4.63
C TRP A 115 12.06 15.50 -5.69
N ASP A 116 13.31 15.46 -6.10
CA ASP A 116 13.93 16.30 -7.12
C ASP A 116 13.91 15.69 -8.53
N GLU A 117 13.50 14.43 -8.66
CA GLU A 117 13.33 13.73 -9.94
C GLU A 117 11.85 13.58 -10.31
N GLU A 118 11.55 13.49 -11.61
CA GLU A 118 10.22 13.15 -12.12
C GLU A 118 10.15 11.65 -12.40
N GLY A 119 9.04 11.02 -12.03
CA GLY A 119 8.81 9.58 -12.12
C GLY A 119 7.64 9.20 -13.01
N ASP A 120 7.50 7.89 -13.24
CA ASP A 120 6.36 7.32 -13.96
C ASP A 120 5.28 6.83 -12.97
N ALA A 121 4.06 7.32 -13.15
CA ALA A 121 2.91 6.97 -12.32
C ALA A 121 2.23 5.66 -12.78
N GLU A 122 2.44 5.24 -14.02
CA GLU A 122 1.70 4.13 -14.65
C GLU A 122 1.81 2.80 -13.89
N PRO A 123 2.99 2.38 -13.38
CA PRO A 123 3.13 1.14 -12.62
C PRO A 123 2.27 1.08 -11.35
N PHE A 124 1.86 2.24 -10.84
CA PHE A 124 1.13 2.37 -9.57
C PHE A 124 -0.38 2.57 -9.77
N ARG A 125 -0.86 2.84 -11.00
CA ARG A 125 -2.28 3.07 -11.28
C ARG A 125 -3.14 1.83 -11.01
N GLY A 126 -2.82 0.70 -11.63
CA GLY A 126 -3.58 -0.55 -11.47
C GLY A 126 -3.70 -0.99 -10.00
N PRO A 127 -2.59 -1.09 -9.26
CA PRO A 127 -2.63 -1.40 -7.83
C PRO A 127 -3.37 -0.36 -6.96
N SER A 128 -3.56 0.87 -7.44
CA SER A 128 -4.28 1.94 -6.72
C SER A 128 -5.78 2.00 -7.05
N GLU A 129 -6.27 1.19 -8.00
CA GLU A 129 -7.62 1.35 -8.55
C GLU A 129 -8.72 1.32 -7.47
N GLU A 130 -8.70 0.30 -6.60
CA GLU A 130 -9.71 0.11 -5.56
C GLU A 130 -9.69 1.22 -4.50
N ILE A 131 -8.50 1.56 -3.99
CA ILE A 131 -8.34 2.61 -2.98
C ILE A 131 -8.72 3.99 -3.54
N SER A 132 -8.40 4.26 -4.82
CA SER A 132 -8.68 5.55 -5.47
C SER A 132 -10.19 5.79 -5.64
N LYS A 133 -10.99 4.75 -5.91
CA LYS A 133 -12.46 4.85 -5.96
C LYS A 133 -13.05 5.32 -4.62
N VAL A 134 -12.46 4.88 -3.52
CA VAL A 134 -12.90 5.24 -2.16
C VAL A 134 -12.44 6.64 -1.79
N LEU A 135 -11.17 6.97 -2.03
CA LEU A 135 -10.61 8.28 -1.70
C LEU A 135 -11.32 9.44 -2.43
N LYS A 136 -11.71 9.26 -3.69
CA LYS A 136 -12.53 10.25 -4.43
C LYS A 136 -13.81 10.64 -3.68
N ARG A 137 -14.47 9.66 -3.04
CA ARG A 137 -15.73 9.87 -2.32
C ARG A 137 -15.53 10.59 -0.98
N ILE A 138 -14.40 10.35 -0.32
CA ILE A 138 -14.15 10.78 1.06
C ILE A 138 -13.46 12.14 1.11
N VAL A 139 -12.50 12.38 0.21
CA VAL A 139 -11.62 13.56 0.30
C VAL A 139 -12.20 14.75 -0.48
N LYS A 140 -13.32 14.59 -1.21
CA LYS A 140 -13.89 15.60 -2.12
C LYS A 140 -12.79 16.27 -2.97
N ILE A 141 -11.93 15.46 -3.56
CA ILE A 141 -10.97 15.88 -4.58
C ILE A 141 -11.63 15.71 -5.93
#